data_AF-A0A952ZSV1-F1
#
_entry.id   AF-A0A952ZSV1-F1
#
_cell.length_a   1.000
_cell.length_b   1.000
_cell.length_c   1.000
_cell.angle_alpha   90.00
_cell.angle_beta   90.00
_cell.angle_gamma   90.00
#
_symmetry.space_group_name_H-M   'P 1'
#
loop_
_entity.id
_entity.type
_entity.pdbx_description
1 polymer ?
#
loop_
_entity_poly.entity_id
_entity_poly.type
_entity_poly.pdbx_seq_one_letter_code
_entity_poly.pdbx_strand_id
1 'polypeptide(L)'
;MDVPTGIQLEAEFLDRLNESVRERKAKSVSEIIRAALECFDFEDVAVPRPAHVSMSVRLPIEVRRDLKRIARAKQTSIGQLVRLAVDSYLPHLDQAAAGQLEIEMPSAVPHEPEPSPRAKSRPASTRPAAETARKNSQPPKRAAKRTPKTPRKTTPRTKKARSR
;
A
#
# COMPACT_ATOMS: atom_id res chain seq x y z
N MET A 1 -18.06 29.90 -10.89
CA MET A 1 -18.53 29.09 -9.76
C MET A 1 -17.30 28.51 -9.10
N ASP A 2 -16.96 28.98 -7.90
CA ASP A 2 -15.80 28.50 -7.13
C ASP A 2 -16.21 27.24 -6.35
N VAL A 3 -15.44 26.15 -6.45
CA VAL A 3 -15.76 24.88 -5.78
C VAL A 3 -14.97 24.80 -4.47
N PRO A 4 -15.63 24.59 -3.32
CA PRO A 4 -14.92 24.52 -2.04
C PRO A 4 -13.97 23.33 -2.04
N THR A 5 -12.69 23.61 -1.76
CA THR A 5 -11.62 22.61 -1.71
C THR A 5 -11.07 22.52 -0.29
N GLY A 6 -11.16 21.33 0.32
CA GLY A 6 -10.57 21.07 1.63
C GLY A 6 -9.06 20.87 1.50
N ILE A 7 -8.27 21.74 2.11
CA ILE A 7 -6.80 21.65 2.17
C ILE A 7 -6.35 21.56 3.63
N GLN A 8 -5.29 20.79 3.88
CA GLN A 8 -4.65 20.74 5.20
C GLN A 8 -3.47 21.71 5.21
N LEU A 9 -3.42 22.57 6.22
CA LEU A 9 -2.36 23.54 6.44
C LEU A 9 -1.89 23.44 7.90
N GLU A 10 -0.64 23.79 8.15
CA GLU A 10 -0.09 23.86 9.50
C GLU A 10 -0.75 24.99 10.30
N ALA A 11 -1.05 24.74 11.58
CA ALA A 11 -1.75 25.71 12.43
C ALA A 11 -0.98 27.04 12.54
N GLU A 12 0.34 26.97 12.71
CA GLU A 12 1.20 28.16 12.79
C GLU A 12 1.22 28.96 11.47
N PHE A 13 1.04 28.30 10.33
CA PHE A 13 0.90 28.98 9.05
C PHE A 13 -0.46 29.68 8.93
N LEU A 14 -1.52 29.02 9.37
CA LEU A 14 -2.86 29.62 9.40
C LEU A 14 -2.90 30.86 10.29
N ASP A 15 -2.22 30.84 11.43
CA ASP A 15 -2.12 31.99 12.34
C ASP A 15 -1.44 33.19 11.68
N ARG A 16 -0.36 32.96 10.91
CA ARG A 16 0.30 34.02 10.11
C ARG A 16 -0.61 34.64 9.05
N LEU A 17 -1.46 33.82 8.41
CA LEU A 17 -2.46 34.32 7.46
C LEU A 17 -3.54 35.13 8.15
N ASN A 18 -4.03 34.68 9.31
CA ASN A 18 -5.01 35.40 10.11
C ASN A 18 -4.47 36.76 10.57
N GLU A 19 -3.20 36.85 10.92
CA GLU A 19 -2.59 38.14 11.27
C GLU A 19 -2.59 39.11 10.10
N SER A 20 -2.30 38.64 8.88
CA SER A 20 -2.36 39.46 7.68
C SER A 20 -3.79 39.97 7.38
N VAL A 21 -4.82 39.18 7.69
CA VAL A 21 -6.22 39.61 7.61
C VAL A 21 -6.54 40.66 8.69
N ARG A 22 -6.03 40.48 9.91
CA ARG A 22 -6.20 41.42 11.03
C ARG A 22 -5.56 42.79 10.73
N GLU A 23 -4.39 42.78 10.10
CA GLU A 23 -3.68 43.96 9.59
C GLU A 23 -4.37 44.62 8.38
N ARG A 24 -5.53 44.10 7.94
CA ARG A 24 -6.32 44.56 6.78
C ARG A 24 -5.57 44.54 5.45
N LYS A 25 -4.54 43.71 5.31
CA LYS A 25 -3.84 43.50 4.03
C LYS A 25 -4.68 42.68 3.03
N ALA A 26 -5.68 41.94 3.53
CA ALA A 26 -6.65 41.20 2.72
C ALA A 26 -8.00 41.07 3.45
N LYS A 27 -9.09 40.77 2.72
CA LYS A 27 -10.43 40.66 3.31
C LYS A 27 -10.67 39.29 3.97
N SER A 28 -9.98 38.25 3.51
CA SER A 28 -10.10 36.89 4.07
C SER A 28 -8.87 36.04 3.77
N VAL A 29 -8.67 34.97 4.56
CA VAL A 29 -7.62 33.97 4.31
C VAL A 29 -7.76 33.35 2.91
N SER A 30 -8.98 33.06 2.48
CA SER A 30 -9.26 32.53 1.14
C SER A 30 -8.89 33.49 0.00
N GLU A 31 -8.93 34.80 0.22
CA GLU A 31 -8.50 35.79 -0.78
C GLU A 31 -6.96 35.82 -0.85
N ILE A 32 -6.26 35.74 0.28
CA ILE A 32 -4.79 35.64 0.32
C ILE A 32 -4.33 34.41 -0.44
N ILE A 33 -4.93 33.24 -0.16
CA ILE A 33 -4.56 31.98 -0.81
C ILE A 33 -4.83 32.07 -2.33
N ARG A 34 -5.98 32.63 -2.75
CA ARG A 34 -6.27 32.82 -4.18
C ARG A 34 -5.26 33.71 -4.87
N ALA A 35 -4.98 34.88 -4.31
CA ALA A 35 -4.00 35.82 -4.88
C ALA A 35 -2.59 35.21 -4.93
N ALA A 36 -2.19 34.47 -3.89
CA ALA A 36 -0.90 33.79 -3.86
C ALA A 36 -0.80 32.73 -4.97
N LEU A 37 -1.84 31.91 -5.18
CA LEU A 37 -1.86 30.89 -6.23
C LEU A 37 -1.94 31.49 -7.64
N GLU A 38 -2.54 32.67 -7.82
CA GLU A 38 -2.57 33.38 -9.12
C GLU A 38 -1.20 33.96 -9.50
N CYS A 39 -0.40 34.39 -8.51
CA CYS A 39 0.93 34.96 -8.74
C CYS A 39 2.06 33.91 -8.71
N PHE A 40 1.77 32.68 -8.30
CA PHE A 40 2.77 31.64 -8.15
C PHE A 40 2.94 30.85 -9.44
N ASP A 41 4.16 30.81 -9.96
CA ASP A 41 4.51 29.97 -11.10
C ASP A 41 4.76 28.53 -10.63
N PHE A 42 3.99 27.58 -11.17
CA PHE A 42 4.09 26.16 -10.83
C PHE A 42 5.08 25.39 -11.70
N GLU A 43 5.56 25.98 -12.80
CA GLU A 43 6.42 25.28 -13.78
C GLU A 43 7.79 24.93 -13.18
N ASP A 44 8.38 25.83 -12.39
CA ASP A 44 9.74 25.67 -11.81
C ASP A 44 9.75 25.21 -10.34
N VAL A 45 8.64 24.68 -9.84
CA VAL A 45 8.52 24.31 -8.42
C VAL A 45 9.13 22.93 -8.18
N ALA A 46 10.38 22.92 -7.71
CA ALA A 46 11.02 21.72 -7.18
C ALA A 46 10.43 21.38 -5.80
N VAL A 47 9.37 20.58 -5.77
CA VAL A 47 8.88 19.98 -4.51
C VAL A 47 9.85 18.87 -4.10
N PRO A 48 10.59 19.00 -2.98
CA PRO A 48 11.47 17.94 -2.51
C PRO A 48 10.62 16.76 -2.05
N ARG A 49 10.37 15.81 -2.96
CA ARG A 49 9.75 14.54 -2.61
C ARG A 49 10.86 13.59 -2.17
N PRO A 50 10.86 13.12 -0.91
CA PRO A 50 11.79 12.08 -0.52
C PRO A 50 11.54 10.85 -1.42
N ALA A 51 12.57 10.41 -2.13
CA ALA A 51 12.47 9.22 -2.96
C ALA A 51 12.18 8.00 -2.05
N HIS A 52 11.00 7.40 -2.22
CA HIS A 52 10.64 6.18 -1.51
C HIS A 52 11.12 4.97 -2.29
N VAL A 53 12.00 4.17 -1.69
CA VAL A 53 12.47 2.91 -2.26
C VAL A 53 11.75 1.75 -1.59
N SER A 54 11.31 0.77 -2.37
CA SER A 54 10.74 -0.47 -1.84
C SER A 54 11.86 -1.44 -1.46
N MET A 55 11.83 -1.92 -0.22
CA MET A 55 12.75 -2.93 0.28
C MET A 55 11.98 -4.08 0.92
N SER A 56 12.44 -5.32 0.70
CA SER A 56 11.81 -6.52 1.26
C SER A 56 12.63 -7.04 2.44
N VAL A 57 12.21 -6.71 3.66
CA VAL A 57 12.84 -7.22 4.89
C VAL A 57 12.13 -8.48 5.36
N ARG A 58 12.91 -9.51 5.74
CA ARG A 58 12.38 -10.73 6.36
C ARG A 58 12.08 -10.46 7.84
N LEU A 59 10.81 -10.21 8.15
CA LEU A 59 10.33 -10.05 9.52
C LEU A 59 9.57 -11.29 10.00
N PRO A 60 9.72 -11.69 11.27
CA PRO A 60 8.86 -12.67 11.92
C PRO A 60 7.37 -12.34 11.77
N ILE A 61 6.53 -13.37 11.81
CA ILE A 61 5.08 -13.23 11.55
C ILE A 61 4.42 -12.36 12.63
N GLU A 62 4.86 -12.52 13.88
CA GLU A 62 4.39 -11.84 15.08
C GLU A 62 4.62 -10.33 14.95
N VAL A 63 5.88 -9.95 14.64
CA VAL A 63 6.29 -8.56 14.42
C VAL A 63 5.47 -7.93 13.29
N ARG A 64 5.28 -8.64 12.19
CA ARG A 64 4.49 -8.15 11.05
C ARG A 64 3.01 -7.93 11.41
N ARG A 65 2.45 -8.80 12.25
CA ARG A 65 1.06 -8.69 12.71
C ARG A 65 0.88 -7.47 13.60
N ASP A 66 1.80 -7.26 14.53
CA ASP A 66 1.74 -6.15 15.48
C ASP A 66 1.96 -4.81 14.78
N LEU A 67 2.91 -4.75 13.84
CA LEU A 67 3.18 -3.55 13.05
C LEU A 67 1.93 -3.13 12.24
N LYS A 68 1.21 -4.09 11.65
CA LYS A 68 -0.07 -3.81 10.96
C LYS A 68 -1.16 -3.34 11.92
N ARG A 69 -1.25 -3.92 13.12
CA ARG A 69 -2.24 -3.53 14.13
C ARG A 69 -1.99 -2.10 14.62
N ILE A 70 -0.74 -1.78 14.94
CA ILE A 70 -0.35 -0.45 15.42
C ILE A 70 -0.54 0.60 14.34
N ALA A 71 -0.15 0.31 13.09
CA ALA A 71 -0.35 1.21 11.96
C ALA A 71 -1.83 1.62 11.81
N ARG A 72 -2.75 0.66 11.89
CA ARG A 72 -4.19 0.92 11.84
C ARG A 72 -4.69 1.72 13.03
N ALA A 73 -4.26 1.36 14.25
CA ALA A 73 -4.68 2.04 15.47
C ALA A 73 -4.24 3.50 15.51
N LYS A 74 -3.02 3.79 15.04
CA LYS A 74 -2.43 5.14 15.02
C LYS A 74 -2.64 5.89 13.71
N GLN A 75 -3.43 5.34 12.77
CA GLN A 75 -3.66 5.90 11.43
C GLN A 75 -2.37 6.34 10.71
N THR A 76 -1.32 5.54 10.84
CA THR A 76 -0.01 5.83 10.26
C THR A 76 0.42 4.70 9.32
N SER A 77 1.40 4.98 8.46
CA SER A 77 1.92 3.96 7.56
C SER A 77 2.89 3.03 8.29
N ILE A 78 2.98 1.78 7.83
CA ILE A 78 3.97 0.82 8.33
C ILE A 78 5.39 1.38 8.14
N GLY A 79 5.65 2.02 7.00
CA GLY A 79 6.94 2.64 6.72
C GLY A 79 7.30 3.74 7.70
N GLN A 80 6.33 4.55 8.14
CA GLN A 80 6.57 5.59 9.15
C GLN A 80 6.93 4.98 10.51
N LEU A 81 6.27 3.90 10.92
CA LEU A 81 6.61 3.19 12.15
C LEU A 81 8.03 2.60 12.09
N VAL A 82 8.38 1.97 10.97
CA VAL A 82 9.73 1.42 10.77
C VAL A 82 10.77 2.54 10.79
N ARG A 83 10.50 3.66 10.12
CA ARG A 83 11.40 4.82 10.13
C ARG A 83 11.66 5.32 11.54
N LEU A 84 10.62 5.54 12.34
CA LEU A 84 10.75 5.98 13.74
C LEU A 84 11.53 4.98 14.60
N ALA A 85 11.28 3.68 14.43
CA ALA A 85 11.98 2.64 15.16
C ALA A 85 13.48 2.59 14.82
N VAL A 86 13.82 2.70 13.54
CA VAL A 86 15.22 2.73 13.08
C VAL A 86 15.92 4.02 13.53
N ASP A 87 15.27 5.17 13.40
CA ASP A 87 15.81 6.48 13.80
C ASP A 87 16.14 6.51 15.30
N SER A 88 15.31 5.85 16.11
CA SER A 88 15.58 5.67 17.54
C SER A 88 16.71 4.66 17.83
N TYR A 89 16.94 3.69 16.93
CA TYR A 89 17.93 2.64 17.12
C TYR A 89 19.34 3.03 16.64
N LEU A 90 19.46 3.83 15.57
CA LEU A 90 20.75 4.23 14.99
C LEU A 90 21.75 4.80 16.01
N PRO A 91 21.37 5.73 16.92
CA PRO A 91 22.30 6.26 17.92
C PRO A 91 22.89 5.19 18.87
N HIS A 92 22.19 4.08 19.07
CA HIS A 92 22.67 2.99 19.93
C HIS A 92 23.75 2.15 19.23
N LEU A 93 23.73 2.08 17.90
CA LEU A 93 24.76 1.40 17.11
C LEU A 93 26.08 2.17 17.13
N ASP A 94 26.01 3.50 17.01
CA ASP A 94 27.21 4.36 17.05
C ASP A 94 27.94 4.26 18.39
N GLN A 95 27.19 4.12 19.50
CA GLN A 95 27.77 3.92 20.84
C GLN A 95 28.42 2.54 21.00
N ALA A 96 27.86 1.50 20.37
CA ALA A 96 28.45 0.16 20.38
C ALA A 96 29.72 0.09 19.51
N ALA A 97 29.76 0.79 18.38
CA ALA A 97 30.93 0.86 17.50
C ALA A 97 32.09 1.66 18.11
N ALA A 98 31.79 2.75 18.83
CA ALA A 98 32.81 3.53 19.54
C ALA A 98 33.49 2.76 20.69
N GLY A 99 32.92 1.63 21.13
CA GLY A 99 33.49 0.75 22.16
C GLY A 99 34.29 -0.46 21.64
N GLN A 100 34.49 -0.59 20.33
CA GLN A 100 35.18 -1.73 19.70
C GLN A 100 36.36 -1.26 18.83
N LEU A 101 37.40 -0.72 19.46
CA LEU A 101 38.76 -0.73 18.92
C LEU A 101 39.62 -1.44 19.96
N GLU A 102 40.31 -2.49 19.50
CA GLU A 102 40.96 -3.57 20.26
C GLU A 102 40.02 -4.69 20.73
N ILE A 103 39.87 -5.75 19.91
CA ILE A 103 40.29 -7.11 20.27
C ILE A 103 40.72 -7.84 18.99
N GLU A 104 41.94 -8.35 19.04
CA GLU A 104 42.67 -9.11 18.03
C GLU A 104 41.93 -10.37 17.55
N MET A 105 42.20 -10.74 16.29
CA MET A 105 41.96 -12.06 15.73
C MET A 105 42.83 -13.12 16.42
N PRO A 106 42.25 -14.18 17.01
CA PRO A 106 42.90 -15.47 17.02
C PRO A 106 42.24 -16.41 16.00
N SER A 107 43.05 -16.71 14.98
CA SER A 107 43.26 -18.03 14.39
C SER A 107 42.06 -18.90 14.04
N ALA A 108 41.90 -19.09 12.73
CA ALA A 108 41.13 -20.14 12.09
C ALA A 108 41.37 -21.53 12.72
N VAL A 109 40.27 -22.25 12.97
CA VAL A 109 40.26 -23.72 12.95
C VAL A 109 39.04 -24.17 12.13
N PRO A 110 39.22 -24.83 10.98
CA PRO A 110 38.12 -25.34 10.17
C PRO A 110 37.54 -26.60 10.81
N HIS A 111 36.23 -26.65 11.03
CA HIS A 111 35.53 -27.92 11.24
C HIS A 111 34.54 -28.15 10.09
N GLU A 112 34.94 -29.11 9.28
CA GLU A 112 34.31 -29.69 8.10
C GLU A 112 32.94 -30.33 8.43
N PRO A 113 31.96 -30.29 7.51
CA PRO A 113 30.61 -30.80 7.76
C PRO A 113 30.57 -32.34 7.74
N GLU A 114 30.08 -32.95 8.81
CA GLU A 114 29.90 -34.41 8.88
C GLU A 114 28.66 -34.86 8.06
N PRO A 115 28.78 -35.88 7.17
CA PRO A 115 27.68 -36.35 6.33
C PRO A 115 26.80 -37.45 6.99
N SER A 116 25.48 -37.32 6.75
CA SER A 116 24.34 -38.27 6.86
C SER A 116 24.60 -39.77 7.13
N PRO A 117 23.55 -40.49 7.63
CA PRO A 117 23.08 -41.62 6.82
C PRO A 117 21.57 -41.63 6.54
N ARG A 118 21.33 -41.76 5.24
CA ARG A 118 20.08 -42.00 4.51
C ARG A 118 19.50 -43.37 4.88
N ALA A 119 18.29 -43.43 5.43
CA ALA A 119 17.54 -44.68 5.53
C ALA A 119 17.11 -45.15 4.13
N LYS A 120 17.54 -46.36 3.75
CA LYS A 120 17.31 -47.03 2.47
C LYS A 120 15.96 -47.78 2.48
N SER A 121 15.17 -47.58 1.40
CA SER A 121 14.44 -48.55 0.54
C SER A 121 14.06 -49.93 1.10
N ARG A 122 12.96 -50.65 0.81
CA ARG A 122 11.99 -50.81 -0.32
C ARG A 122 11.02 -51.98 0.14
N PRO A 123 10.05 -52.58 -0.62
CA PRO A 123 9.88 -52.62 -2.08
C PRO A 123 8.45 -52.46 -2.63
N ALA A 124 8.40 -52.30 -3.95
CA ALA A 124 7.24 -52.35 -4.82
C ALA A 124 6.68 -53.78 -4.99
N SER A 125 5.36 -53.88 -5.19
CA SER A 125 4.72 -55.01 -5.86
C SER A 125 3.97 -54.51 -7.11
N THR A 126 4.69 -54.61 -8.23
CA THR A 126 4.32 -55.22 -9.51
C THR A 126 2.88 -55.06 -10.07
N ARG A 127 2.77 -54.34 -11.21
CA ARG A 127 1.67 -54.33 -12.22
C ARG A 127 1.62 -55.67 -13.00
N PRO A 128 0.53 -56.02 -13.71
CA PRO A 128 0.36 -55.63 -15.15
C PRO A 128 -1.11 -55.28 -15.51
N ALA A 129 -1.43 -54.23 -16.28
CA ALA A 129 -1.44 -54.08 -17.75
C ALA A 129 -2.62 -54.77 -18.50
N ALA A 130 -3.60 -53.96 -18.96
CA ALA A 130 -4.42 -54.10 -20.18
C ALA A 130 -5.36 -52.87 -20.24
N GLU A 131 -5.06 -51.80 -20.98
CA GLU A 131 -5.33 -51.63 -22.41
C GLU A 131 -6.81 -51.86 -22.78
N THR A 132 -7.62 -50.79 -22.82
CA THR A 132 -8.33 -50.34 -24.04
C THR A 132 -9.23 -49.11 -23.77
N ALA A 133 -9.07 -48.13 -24.66
CA ALA A 133 -10.15 -47.44 -25.34
C ALA A 133 -11.08 -46.47 -24.57
N ARG A 134 -11.05 -45.23 -25.09
CA ARG A 134 -12.19 -44.33 -25.37
C ARG A 134 -12.47 -43.18 -24.38
N LYS A 135 -11.97 -42.03 -24.84
CA LYS A 135 -12.81 -40.92 -25.35
C LYS A 135 -13.34 -39.94 -24.29
N ASN A 136 -12.65 -38.81 -24.27
CA ASN A 136 -13.24 -37.48 -24.38
C ASN A 136 -13.86 -36.87 -23.11
N SER A 137 -13.11 -35.98 -22.48
CA SER A 137 -13.68 -34.83 -21.76
C SER A 137 -12.75 -33.64 -21.97
N GLN A 138 -12.92 -33.01 -23.14
CA GLN A 138 -12.46 -31.65 -23.37
C GLN A 138 -13.15 -30.66 -22.38
N PRO A 139 -12.48 -29.55 -22.05
CA PRO A 139 -13.03 -28.46 -21.25
C PRO A 139 -14.01 -27.62 -22.11
N PRO A 140 -15.17 -27.17 -21.62
CA PRO A 140 -16.01 -26.32 -22.44
C PRO A 140 -15.51 -24.86 -22.42
N LYS A 141 -14.78 -24.47 -23.49
CA LYS A 141 -14.70 -23.09 -23.96
C LYS A 141 -15.79 -22.84 -25.02
N ARG A 142 -16.69 -21.89 -24.72
CA ARG A 142 -17.46 -20.92 -25.56
C ARG A 142 -18.12 -21.34 -26.90
N ALA A 143 -19.23 -20.62 -27.16
CA ALA A 143 -19.90 -20.28 -28.45
C ALA A 143 -21.21 -21.06 -28.71
N ALA A 144 -22.31 -20.51 -29.24
CA ALA A 144 -22.67 -19.17 -29.68
C ALA A 144 -24.19 -19.11 -29.98
N LYS A 145 -24.75 -17.88 -29.91
CA LYS A 145 -25.83 -17.30 -30.74
C LYS A 145 -27.20 -18.01 -30.83
N ARG A 146 -28.23 -17.28 -30.41
CA ARG A 146 -29.41 -16.89 -31.23
C ARG A 146 -30.10 -15.66 -30.59
N THR A 147 -30.00 -14.52 -31.26
CA THR A 147 -30.88 -13.33 -31.11
C THR A 147 -32.14 -13.55 -31.99
N PRO A 148 -33.15 -12.63 -32.07
CA PRO A 148 -33.64 -11.57 -31.17
C PRO A 148 -35.17 -11.70 -30.90
N LYS A 149 -35.75 -10.88 -29.99
CA LYS A 149 -37.07 -10.19 -30.13
C LYS A 149 -37.51 -9.48 -28.83
N THR A 150 -37.31 -8.17 -28.77
CA THR A 150 -38.19 -7.19 -28.08
C THR A 150 -39.51 -7.05 -28.86
N PRO A 151 -40.55 -6.29 -28.43
CA PRO A 151 -40.86 -5.71 -27.11
C PRO A 151 -42.30 -6.08 -26.62
N ARG A 152 -42.63 -5.93 -25.33
CA ARG A 152 -44.05 -5.79 -24.94
C ARG A 152 -44.26 -4.71 -23.90
N LYS A 153 -44.79 -3.58 -24.39
CA LYS A 153 -45.51 -2.55 -23.64
C LYS A 153 -46.55 -3.20 -22.72
N THR A 154 -46.56 -2.80 -21.46
CA THR A 154 -47.76 -2.77 -20.64
C THR A 154 -47.89 -1.37 -20.04
N THR A 155 -48.95 -0.71 -20.46
CA THR A 155 -49.51 0.54 -19.96
C THR A 155 -49.80 0.47 -18.46
N PRO A 156 -49.82 1.62 -17.78
CA PRO A 156 -51.07 1.96 -17.11
C PRO A 156 -51.73 3.19 -17.73
N ARG A 157 -53.05 3.13 -17.65
CA ARG A 157 -54.06 3.83 -18.41
C ARG A 157 -54.35 5.19 -17.79
N THR A 158 -54.42 6.23 -18.63
CA THR A 158 -55.11 7.49 -18.34
C THR A 158 -56.59 7.21 -18.02
N LYS A 159 -57.06 7.66 -16.85
CA LYS A 159 -58.44 8.10 -16.59
C LYS A 159 -58.30 9.39 -15.79
N LYS A 160 -58.41 10.56 -16.42
CA LYS A 160 -59.64 11.31 -16.76
C LYS A 160 -60.45 11.72 -15.53
N ALA A 161 -60.62 13.04 -15.45
CA ALA A 161 -61.32 13.86 -14.49
C ALA A 161 -62.71 13.39 -14.04
N ARG A 162 -63.07 13.79 -12.81
CA ARG A 162 -64.43 14.07 -12.33
C ARG A 162 -64.27 14.94 -11.07
N SER A 163 -64.56 16.25 -11.11
CA SER A 163 -65.88 16.84 -10.90
C SER A 163 -66.54 16.38 -9.59
N ARG A 164 -66.35 17.16 -8.52
CA ARG A 164 -67.39 17.91 -7.80
C ARG A 164 -66.77 18.70 -6.65
#